data_AF-A0AB94IGA4-F1
#
_entry.id   AF-A0AB94IGA4-F1
#
_cell.length_a   1.000
_cell.length_b   1.000
_cell.length_c   1.000
_cell.angle_alpha   90.00
_cell.angle_beta   90.00
_cell.angle_gamma   90.00
#
_symmetry.space_group_name_H-M   'P 1'
#
loop_
_entity.id
_entity.type
_entity.pdbx_description
1 polymer ?
#
loop_
_entity_poly.entity_id
_entity_poly.type
_entity_poly.pdbx_seq_one_letter_code
_entity_poly.pdbx_strand_id
1 'polypeptide(L)' 'MIMIIILFFLFIFGYEWAYLKKKSRKRRTFWIVFCIMGMSFSYCIATIVFKNMPSPNTLIQFLFTPIQQKILGKVD' A
#
# COMPACT_ATOMS: atom_id res chain seq x y z
N MET A 1 9.49 9.85 -0.87
CA MET A 1 8.42 9.34 0.02
C MET A 1 8.59 7.85 0.30
N ILE A 2 8.60 6.97 -0.71
CA ILE A 2 8.80 5.51 -0.54
C ILE A 2 10.09 5.17 0.22
N MET A 3 11.23 5.78 -0.17
CA MET A 3 12.53 5.52 0.47
C MET A 3 12.52 5.85 1.98
N ILE A 4 11.81 6.90 2.40
CA ILE A 4 11.69 7.28 3.81
C ILE A 4 10.90 6.22 4.59
N ILE A 5 9.81 5.71 4.00
CA ILE A 5 8.99 4.66 4.61
C ILE A 5 9.82 3.38 4.79
N ILE A 6 10.62 3.00 3.79
CA ILE A 6 11.51 1.83 3.88
C ILE A 6 12.54 2.02 5.00
N LEU A 7 13.18 3.19 5.09
CA LEU A 7 14.15 3.49 6.16
C LEU A 7 13.54 3.42 7.56
N PHE A 8 12.32 3.95 7.73
CA PHE A 8 11.59 3.86 8.99
C PHE A 8 11.26 2.41 9.35
N PHE A 9 10.78 1.61 8.40
CA PHE A 9 10.48 0.20 8.64
C PHE A 9 11.74 -0.61 8.99
N LEU A 10 12.88 -0.32 8.35
CA LEU A 10 14.16 -0.95 8.69
C LEU A 10 14.61 -0.58 10.11
N PHE A 11 14.44 0.67 10.52
CA PHE A 11 14.79 1.12 11.87
C PHE A 11 13.90 0.45 12.93
N ILE A 12 12.58 0.43 12.72
CA ILE A 12 11.64 -0.25 13.62
C ILE A 12 11.96 -1.74 13.67
N PHE A 13 12.31 -2.35 12.54
CA PHE A 13 12.62 -3.78 12.47
C PHE A 13 13.87 -4.10 13.31
N GLY A 14 14.92 -3.30 13.18
CA GLY A 14 16.13 -3.43 14.00
C GLY A 14 15.85 -3.24 15.50
N TYR A 15 15.02 -2.25 15.86
CA TYR A 15 14.64 -1.98 17.24
C TYR A 15 13.84 -3.13 17.87
N GLU A 16 12.78 -3.60 17.18
CA GLU A 16 11.95 -4.72 17.63
C GLU A 16 12.75 -6.02 17.71
N TRP A 17 13.64 -6.28 16.73
CA TRP A 17 14.50 -7.45 16.75
C TRP A 17 15.44 -7.44 17.95
N ALA A 18 16.08 -6.31 18.24
CA ALA A 18 16.94 -6.15 19.41
C ALA A 18 16.15 -6.32 20.72
N TYR A 19 14.95 -5.75 20.81
CA TYR A 19 14.06 -5.89 21.97
C TYR A 19 13.63 -7.35 22.21
N LEU A 20 13.16 -8.02 21.17
CA LEU A 20 12.68 -9.40 21.25
C LEU A 20 13.82 -10.37 21.58
N LYS A 21 15.02 -10.13 21.04
CA LYS A 21 16.25 -10.90 21.37
C LYS A 21 16.68 -10.65 22.81
N LYS A 22 16.71 -9.40 23.28
CA LYS A 22 17.08 -9.05 24.65
C LYS A 22 16.15 -9.68 25.70
N LYS A 23 14.87 -9.83 25.37
CA LYS A 23 13.85 -10.35 26.28
C LYS A 23 13.58 -11.85 26.12
N SER A 24 14.37 -12.55 25.29
CA SER A 24 14.29 -13.99 25.01
C SER A 24 12.84 -14.47 24.79
N ARG A 25 12.06 -13.70 24.01
CA ARG A 25 10.62 -13.97 23.82
C ARG A 25 10.43 -15.18 22.91
N LYS A 26 9.35 -15.93 23.15
CA LYS A 26 8.99 -17.14 22.37
C LYS A 26 8.96 -16.83 20.88
N ARG A 27 9.38 -17.79 20.05
CA ARG A 27 9.35 -17.70 18.57
C ARG A 27 8.00 -17.25 18.00
N ARG A 28 6.90 -17.58 18.68
CA ARG A 28 5.54 -17.13 18.31
C ARG A 28 5.38 -15.61 18.30
N THR A 29 5.98 -14.90 19.26
CA THR A 29 5.91 -13.43 19.32
C THR A 29 6.70 -12.78 18.18
N PHE A 30 7.85 -13.35 17.82
CA PHE A 30 8.61 -12.91 16.63
C PHE A 30 7.77 -12.99 15.35
N TRP A 31 7.09 -14.12 15.15
CA TRP A 31 6.25 -14.34 13.97
C TRP A 31 5.08 -13.35 13.91
N ILE A 32 4.39 -13.12 15.03
CA ILE A 32 3.27 -12.17 15.08
C ILE A 32 3.74 -10.75 14.75
N VAL A 33 4.82 -10.29 15.36
CA VAL A 33 5.37 -8.94 15.11
C VAL A 33 5.80 -8.80 13.66
N PHE A 34 6.47 -9.81 13.09
CA PHE A 34 6.87 -9.79 11.69
C PHE A 34 5.67 -9.74 10.73
N CYS A 35 4.63 -10.54 10.98
CA CYS A 35 3.41 -10.53 10.18
C CYS A 35 2.71 -9.16 10.22
N ILE A 36 2.59 -8.55 11.39
CA ILE A 36 1.97 -7.22 11.54
C ILE A 36 2.80 -6.16 10.80
N MET A 37 4.13 -6.16 10.98
CA MET A 37 5.01 -5.24 10.25
C MET A 37 4.93 -5.43 8.74
N GLY A 38 4.91 -6.67 8.26
CA GLY A 38 4.76 -6.99 6.84
C GLY A 38 3.43 -6.48 6.28
N MET A 39 2.32 -6.68 7.00
CA MET A 39 1.01 -6.15 6.61
C MET A 39 1.03 -4.62 6.56
N SER A 40 1.54 -3.94 7.59
CA SER A 40 1.62 -2.47 7.59
C SER A 40 2.48 -1.94 6.45
N PHE A 41 3.61 -2.60 6.14
CA PHE A 41 4.46 -2.23 5.01
C PHE A 41 3.74 -2.40 3.67
N SER A 42 3.06 -3.54 3.47
CA SER A 42 2.29 -3.80 2.25
C SER A 42 1.17 -2.78 2.05
N TYR A 43 0.49 -2.36 3.13
CA TYR A 43 -0.53 -1.32 3.09
C TYR A 43 0.05 0.04 2.68
N CYS A 44 1.21 0.42 3.24
CA CYS A 44 1.89 1.66 2.84
C CYS A 44 2.35 1.63 1.37
N ILE A 45 2.81 0.48 0.86
CA ILE A 45 3.13 0.36 -0.57
C ILE A 45 1.85 0.46 -1.41
N ALA A 46 0.82 -0.29 -1.04
CA ALA A 46 -0.46 -0.29 -1.76
C ALA A 46 -1.01 1.13 -1.86
N THR A 47 -1.11 1.86 -0.75
CA THR A 47 -1.61 3.25 -0.79
C THR A 47 -0.82 4.16 -1.74
N ILE A 48 0.48 3.95 -1.94
CA ILE A 48 1.28 4.73 -2.89
C ILE A 48 1.07 4.27 -4.32
N VAL A 49 1.03 2.96 -4.56
CA VAL A 49 0.78 2.39 -5.89
C VAL A 49 -0.62 2.78 -6.39
N PHE A 50 -1.63 2.65 -5.52
CA PHE A 50 -3.01 2.99 -5.79
C PHE A 50 -3.28 4.50 -5.78
N LYS A 51 -2.37 5.34 -5.28
CA LYS A 51 -2.49 6.81 -5.40
C LYS A 51 -2.43 7.29 -6.85
N ASN A 52 -1.74 6.55 -7.72
CA ASN A 52 -1.68 6.83 -9.15
C ASN A 52 -2.77 6.09 -9.94
N MET A 53 -3.67 5.34 -9.27
CA MET A 53 -4.81 4.77 -9.97
C MET A 53 -5.74 5.90 -10.41
N PRO A 54 -6.22 5.90 -11.67
CA PRO A 54 -7.20 6.86 -12.12
C PRO A 54 -8.36 6.91 -11.11
N SER A 55 -8.77 8.11 -10.75
CA SER A 55 -9.91 8.33 -9.86
C SER A 55 -11.12 7.51 -10.35
N PRO A 56 -12.03 7.10 -9.46
CA PRO A 56 -13.26 6.42 -9.88
C PRO A 56 -14.01 7.17 -11.00
N ASN A 57 -13.93 8.50 -11.00
CA ASN A 57 -14.44 9.34 -12.08
C ASN A 57 -13.77 9.12 -13.44
N THR A 58 -12.45 8.89 -13.48
CA THR A 58 -11.74 8.57 -14.74
C THR A 58 -12.05 7.16 -15.23
N LEU A 59 -12.28 6.20 -14.32
CA LEU A 59 -12.77 4.87 -14.68
C LEU A 59 -14.19 4.92 -15.24
N ILE A 60 -15.08 5.70 -14.62
CA ILE A 60 -16.44 5.94 -15.12
C ILE A 60 -16.36 6.63 -16.49
N GLN A 61 -15.57 7.68 -16.64
CA GLN A 61 -15.39 8.30 -17.95
C GLN A 61 -14.90 7.27 -18.98
N PHE A 62 -13.86 6.48 -18.68
CA PHE A 62 -13.36 5.46 -19.61
C PHE A 62 -14.45 4.44 -20.02
N LEU A 63 -15.27 3.97 -19.08
CA LEU A 63 -16.32 3.00 -19.35
C LEU A 63 -17.49 3.58 -20.15
N PHE A 64 -17.86 4.83 -19.85
CA PHE A 64 -19.04 5.48 -20.42
C PHE A 64 -18.74 6.37 -21.64
N THR A 65 -17.46 6.69 -21.95
CA THR A 65 -17.04 7.42 -23.16
C THR A 65 -17.58 6.80 -24.46
N PRO A 66 -17.46 5.47 -24.71
CA PRO A 66 -17.98 4.88 -25.95
C PRO A 66 -19.52 4.92 -26.03
N ILE A 67 -20.20 4.89 -24.89
CA ILE A 67 -21.65 4.99 -24.80
C ILE A 67 -22.08 6.45 -25.03
N GLN A 68 -21.39 7.41 -24.43
CA GLN A 68 -21.58 8.84 -24.69
C GLN A 68 -21.34 9.18 -26.16
N GLN A 69 -20.28 8.67 -26.79
CA GLN A 69 -20.02 8.90 -28.22
C GLN A 69 -21.12 8.33 -29.13
N LYS A 70 -21.73 7.20 -28.77
CA LYS A 70 -22.84 6.60 -29.51
C LYS A 70 -24.17 7.32 -29.30
N ILE A 71 -24.40 7.89 -28.12
CA ILE A 71 -25.66 8.56 -27.76
C ILE A 71 -25.65 10.05 -28.14
N LEU A 72 -24.53 10.75 -27.94
CA LEU A 72 -24.38 12.18 -28.22
C LEU A 72 -23.95 12.47 -29.67
N GLY A 73 -23.58 11.45 -30.45
CA GLY A 73 -23.34 11.56 -31.89
C GLY A 73 -22.48 12.76 -32.29
N LYS A 74 -21.15 12.63 -32.17
CA LYS A 74 -20.16 13.56 -32.71
C LYS A 74 -20.52 15.05 -32.51
N VAL A 75 -20.20 15.58 -31.34
CA VAL A 75 -20.01 17.03 -31.22
C VAL A 75 -18.54 17.27 -31.55
N ASP A 76 -18.31 17.94 -32.67
CA ASP A 76 -17.00 18.34 -33.18
C ASP A 76 -16.15 19.07 -32.13
#